data_AF-A0A7R9VZ75-F1
#
_entry.id   AF-A0A7R9VZ75-F1
#
_cell.length_a   1.000
_cell.length_b   1.000
_cell.length_c   1.000
_cell.angle_alpha   90.00
_cell.angle_beta   90.00
_cell.angle_gamma   90.00
#
_symmetry.space_group_name_H-M   'P 1'
#
loop_
_entity.id
_entity.type
_entity.pdbx_description
1 polymer ?
#
loop_
_entity_poly.entity_id
_entity_poly.type
_entity_poly.pdbx_seq_one_letter_code
_entity_poly.pdbx_strand_id
1 'polypeptide(L)'
;GSDEVPSTVRVKIRRADDSTATVTLQRPLTEVQSPVSARLMREGLLTSEPTGLIRLSSFNARAHRDLAVAVAEMQEQGARVLVLDLRDNRGGLVSEGLEVARLFLSGGAPIVVTESRSPTEDVPL
;
A
#
# COMPACT_ATOMS: atom_id res chain seq x y z
N GLY A 1 30.81 -0.31 4.08
CA GLY A 1 31.28 0.91 4.75
C GLY A 1 30.38 2.05 4.34
N SER A 2 29.43 2.39 5.20
CA SER A 2 28.71 3.66 5.30
C SER A 2 27.58 3.42 6.30
N ASP A 3 27.88 3.56 7.58
CA ASP A 3 26.84 3.70 8.61
C ASP A 3 26.09 4.99 8.30
N GLU A 4 24.83 4.86 7.89
CA GLU A 4 23.94 5.99 7.63
C GLU A 4 23.62 6.65 8.98
N VAL A 5 24.21 7.82 9.23
CA VAL A 5 23.94 8.60 10.44
C VAL A 5 22.46 9.00 10.42
N PRO A 6 21.65 8.68 11.46
CA PRO A 6 20.24 9.02 11.46
C PRO A 6 20.04 10.52 11.31
N SER A 7 19.32 10.94 10.27
CA SER A 7 19.06 12.35 10.02
C SER A 7 18.14 12.93 11.09
N THR A 8 18.45 14.13 11.58
CA THR A 8 17.60 14.88 12.51
C THR A 8 16.88 16.00 11.78
N VAL A 9 15.62 16.24 12.13
CA VAL A 9 14.80 17.34 11.59
C VAL A 9 14.38 18.24 12.75
N ARG A 10 14.61 19.56 12.62
CA ARG A 10 14.12 20.55 13.59
C ARG A 10 12.78 21.11 13.10
N VAL A 11 11.72 20.91 13.87
CA VAL A 11 10.38 21.41 13.58
C VAL A 11 10.05 22.51 14.58
N LYS A 12 9.67 23.70 14.08
CA LYS A 12 9.15 24.79 14.90
C LYS A 12 7.63 24.68 14.97
N ILE A 13 7.10 24.41 16.16
CA ILE A 13 5.67 24.28 16.44
C ILE A 13 5.19 25.60 17.02
N ARG A 14 4.14 26.19 16.44
CA ARG A 14 3.41 27.33 17.03
C ARG A 14 2.11 26.79 17.63
N ARG A 15 1.87 27.08 18.91
CA ARG A 15 0.65 26.70 19.63
C ARG A 15 -0.41 27.81 19.52
N ALA A 16 -1.63 27.50 19.95
CA ALA A 16 -2.77 28.43 19.89
C ALA A 16 -2.59 29.68 20.78
N ASP A 17 -1.70 29.62 21.78
CA ASP A 17 -1.31 30.75 22.63
C ASP A 17 -0.15 31.58 22.03
N ASP A 18 0.13 31.40 20.73
CA ASP A 18 1.26 31.96 19.99
C ASP A 18 2.65 31.60 20.52
N SER A 19 2.75 30.74 21.52
CA SER A 19 4.05 30.21 21.97
C SER A 19 4.66 29.34 20.87
N THR A 20 5.98 29.48 20.68
CA THR A 20 6.71 28.64 19.74
C THR A 20 7.70 27.73 20.46
N ALA A 21 7.77 26.47 20.05
CA ALA A 21 8.76 25.51 20.53
C ALA A 21 9.46 24.86 19.33
N THR A 22 10.77 24.66 19.43
CA THR A 22 11.51 23.87 18.44
C THR A 22 11.70 22.46 18.99
N VAL A 23 11.24 21.45 18.24
CA VAL A 23 11.40 20.05 18.57
C VAL A 23 12.36 19.42 17.57
N THR A 24 13.37 18.72 18.06
CA THR A 24 14.26 17.91 17.23
C THR A 24 13.70 16.50 17.14
N LEU A 25 13.37 16.07 15.93
CA LEU A 25 12.90 14.73 15.62
C LEU A 25 14.07 13.93 15.05
N GLN A 26 14.36 12.76 15.60
CA GLN A 26 15.20 11.78 14.91
C GLN A 26 14.33 11.06 13.88
N ARG A 27 14.83 10.92 12.65
CA ARG A 27 14.19 10.05 11.66
C ARG A 27 14.59 8.61 11.99
N PRO A 28 13.68 7.76 12.50
CA PRO A 28 13.99 6.35 12.67
C PRO A 28 14.23 5.72 11.29
N LEU A 29 15.26 4.88 11.18
CA LEU A 29 15.42 3.98 10.05
C LEU A 29 14.19 3.05 10.09
N THR A 30 13.17 3.36 9.29
CA THR A 30 11.87 2.73 9.44
C THR A 30 11.84 1.52 8.52
N GLU A 31 11.83 0.31 9.07
CA GLU A 31 11.41 -0.86 8.30
C GLU A 31 10.03 -0.55 7.73
N VAL A 32 9.93 -0.61 6.39
CA VAL A 32 8.67 -0.41 5.70
C VAL A 32 7.68 -1.42 6.26
N GLN A 33 6.65 -0.92 6.94
CA GLN A 33 5.62 -1.77 7.53
C GLN A 33 4.77 -2.38 6.42
N SER A 34 4.22 -3.57 6.68
CA SER A 34 3.22 -4.15 5.78
C SER A 34 2.03 -3.19 5.65
N PRO A 35 1.60 -2.83 4.43
CA PRO A 35 0.38 -2.07 4.23
C PRO A 35 -0.87 -2.97 4.23
N VAL A 36 -0.70 -4.29 4.40
CA VAL A 36 -1.73 -5.31 4.24
C VAL A 36 -2.14 -5.90 5.58
N SER A 37 -3.46 -6.03 5.78
CA SER A 37 -4.04 -6.86 6.83
C SER A 37 -5.16 -7.73 6.26
N ALA A 38 -5.36 -8.93 6.81
CA ALA A 38 -6.33 -9.89 6.28
C ALA A 38 -7.09 -10.59 7.41
N ARG A 39 -8.35 -10.97 7.11
CA ARG A 39 -9.18 -11.77 8.01
C ARG A 39 -10.18 -12.61 7.22
N LEU A 40 -10.32 -13.87 7.59
CA LEU A 40 -11.39 -14.74 7.10
C LEU A 40 -12.69 -14.49 7.87
N MET A 41 -13.76 -14.17 7.16
CA MET A 41 -15.12 -14.06 7.68
C MET A 41 -15.92 -15.32 7.31
N ARG A 42 -16.26 -16.14 8.31
CA ARG A 42 -16.91 -17.45 8.08
C ARG A 42 -18.39 -17.36 7.72
N GLU A 43 -19.11 -16.39 8.28
CA GLU A 43 -20.54 -16.16 8.02
C GLU A 43 -20.80 -15.41 6.70
N GLY A 44 -19.73 -15.14 5.94
CA GLY A 44 -19.74 -14.38 4.70
C GLY A 44 -20.06 -12.90 4.91
N LEU A 45 -19.51 -12.03 4.05
CA LEU A 45 -19.70 -10.58 4.15
C LEU A 45 -20.75 -10.05 3.17
N LEU A 46 -20.69 -10.54 1.93
CA LEU A 46 -21.59 -10.16 0.83
C LEU A 46 -22.44 -11.34 0.34
N THR A 47 -22.05 -12.56 0.73
CA THR A 47 -22.68 -13.83 0.36
C THR A 47 -22.74 -14.72 1.59
N SER A 48 -23.36 -15.90 1.50
CA SER A 48 -23.29 -16.93 2.55
C SER A 48 -21.96 -17.70 2.57
N GLU A 49 -21.04 -17.39 1.64
CA GLU A 49 -19.79 -18.11 1.50
C GLU A 49 -18.66 -17.46 2.34
N PRO A 50 -17.70 -18.26 2.86
CA PRO A 50 -16.54 -17.74 3.57
C PRO A 50 -15.80 -16.67 2.74
N THR A 51 -15.65 -15.48 3.31
CA THR A 51 -15.10 -14.32 2.62
C THR A 51 -13.76 -13.91 3.24
N GLY A 52 -12.69 -13.91 2.45
CA GLY A 52 -11.41 -13.31 2.83
C GLY A 52 -11.46 -11.80 2.62
N LEU A 53 -11.47 -11.04 3.71
CA LEU A 53 -11.38 -9.58 3.67
C LEU A 53 -9.92 -9.18 3.80
N ILE A 54 -9.35 -8.59 2.76
CA ILE A 54 -7.96 -8.14 2.72
C ILE A 54 -7.95 -6.63 2.54
N ARG A 55 -7.38 -5.90 3.49
CA ARG A 55 -7.23 -4.45 3.43
C ARG A 55 -5.83 -4.09 2.94
N LEU A 56 -5.74 -3.22 1.93
CA LEU A 56 -4.50 -2.61 1.47
C LEU A 56 -4.55 -1.10 1.71
N SER A 57 -3.76 -0.63 2.68
CA SER A 57 -3.79 0.77 3.16
C SER A 57 -2.91 1.75 2.37
N SER A 58 -1.92 1.26 1.61
CA SER A 58 -1.09 2.08 0.72
C SER A 58 -0.34 1.21 -0.29
N PHE A 59 0.07 1.78 -1.41
CA PHE A 59 0.93 1.12 -2.39
C PHE A 59 2.41 1.41 -2.09
N ASN A 60 2.90 0.94 -0.94
CA ASN A 60 4.32 1.03 -0.59
C ASN A 60 5.12 -0.13 -1.20
N ALA A 61 6.46 -0.13 -1.05
CA ALA A 61 7.37 -1.11 -1.67
C ALA A 61 7.15 -2.59 -1.24
N ARG A 62 6.22 -2.86 -0.33
CA ARG A 62 5.84 -4.23 0.10
C ARG A 62 4.45 -4.63 -0.37
N ALA A 63 3.68 -3.72 -0.96
CA ALA A 63 2.26 -3.89 -1.23
C ALA A 63 1.97 -5.14 -2.08
N HIS A 64 2.66 -5.31 -3.21
CA HIS A 64 2.48 -6.48 -4.07
C HIS A 64 2.78 -7.79 -3.33
N ARG A 65 3.97 -7.88 -2.70
CA ARG A 65 4.42 -9.10 -2.03
C ARG A 65 3.49 -9.49 -0.89
N ASP A 66 3.19 -8.55 0.00
CA ASP A 66 2.39 -8.82 1.19
C ASP A 66 0.93 -9.13 0.82
N LEU A 67 0.41 -8.52 -0.26
CA LEU A 67 -0.93 -8.83 -0.76
C LEU A 67 -1.01 -10.22 -1.39
N ALA A 68 -0.01 -10.61 -2.20
CA ALA A 68 0.04 -11.94 -2.81
C ALA A 68 0.05 -13.04 -1.75
N VAL A 69 0.83 -12.86 -0.68
CA VAL A 69 0.84 -13.77 0.47
C VAL A 69 -0.52 -13.82 1.15
N ALA A 70 -1.13 -12.68 1.46
CA ALA A 70 -2.44 -12.63 2.11
C ALA A 70 -3.55 -13.30 1.26
N VAL A 71 -3.51 -13.14 -0.06
CA VAL A 71 -4.45 -13.79 -0.98
C VAL A 71 -4.32 -15.31 -0.90
N ALA A 72 -3.08 -15.83 -0.99
CA ALA A 72 -2.82 -17.26 -0.91
C ALA A 72 -3.27 -17.83 0.45
N GLU A 73 -2.93 -17.17 1.55
CA GLU A 73 -3.33 -17.58 2.90
C GLU A 73 -4.86 -17.61 3.07
N MET A 74 -5.58 -16.62 2.52
CA MET A 74 -7.05 -16.62 2.59
C MET A 74 -7.66 -17.77 1.79
N GLN A 75 -7.10 -18.09 0.62
CA GLN A 75 -7.53 -19.24 -0.20
C GLN A 75 -7.28 -20.56 0.53
N GLU A 76 -6.09 -20.75 1.11
CA GLU A 76 -5.75 -21.94 1.90
C GLU A 76 -6.66 -22.11 3.12
N GLN A 77 -7.06 -21.01 3.76
CA GLN A 77 -8.00 -21.01 4.88
C GLN A 77 -9.46 -21.24 4.47
N GLY A 78 -9.74 -21.39 3.18
CA GLY A 78 -11.06 -21.75 2.64
C GLY A 78 -11.93 -20.58 2.22
N ALA A 79 -11.36 -19.38 2.01
CA ALA A 79 -12.10 -18.28 1.40
C ALA A 79 -12.59 -18.65 0.00
N ARG A 80 -13.89 -18.46 -0.23
CA ARG A 80 -14.56 -18.65 -1.53
C ARG A 80 -14.78 -17.34 -2.25
N VAL A 81 -14.84 -16.25 -1.48
CA VAL A 81 -14.95 -14.88 -1.97
C VAL A 81 -13.77 -14.08 -1.39
N LEU A 82 -13.19 -13.19 -2.19
CA LEU A 82 -12.21 -12.23 -1.73
C LEU A 82 -12.76 -10.80 -1.86
N VAL A 83 -12.58 -10.00 -0.83
CA VAL A 83 -12.89 -8.56 -0.85
C VAL A 83 -11.59 -7.80 -0.60
N LEU A 84 -11.17 -7.03 -1.59
CA LEU A 84 -10.05 -6.11 -1.47
C LEU A 84 -10.57 -4.75 -0.99
N ASP A 85 -10.27 -4.40 0.26
CA ASP A 85 -10.65 -3.13 0.87
C ASP A 85 -9.54 -2.08 0.66
N LEU A 86 -9.82 -1.12 -0.22
CA LEU A 86 -8.95 0.02 -0.54
C LEU A 86 -9.36 1.32 0.18
N ARG A 87 -10.28 1.25 1.16
CA ARG A 87 -10.70 2.47 1.88
C ARG A 87 -9.54 3.07 2.66
N ASP A 88 -9.50 4.40 2.61
CA ASP A 88 -8.42 5.25 3.16
C ASP A 88 -7.04 5.04 2.51
N ASN A 89 -6.96 4.31 1.40
CA ASN A 89 -5.73 4.18 0.63
C ASN A 89 -5.49 5.43 -0.21
N ARG A 90 -4.46 6.21 0.16
CA ARG A 90 -4.10 7.48 -0.53
C ARG A 90 -3.25 7.27 -1.78
N GLY A 91 -3.04 6.03 -2.22
CA GLY A 91 -2.15 5.68 -3.32
C GLY A 91 -0.75 5.28 -2.86
N GLY A 92 0.24 5.55 -3.72
CA GLY A 92 1.64 5.19 -3.50
C GLY A 92 2.36 4.99 -4.83
N LEU A 93 3.29 4.05 -4.85
CA LEU A 93 4.09 3.72 -6.02
C LEU A 93 3.21 3.16 -7.15
N VAL A 94 3.28 3.77 -8.33
CA VAL A 94 2.52 3.32 -9.52
C VAL A 94 2.92 1.90 -9.92
N SER A 95 4.22 1.57 -9.83
CA SER A 95 4.75 0.22 -10.10
C SER A 95 4.10 -0.83 -9.20
N GLU A 96 3.92 -0.54 -7.92
CA GLU A 96 3.26 -1.46 -6.98
C GLU A 96 1.77 -1.60 -7.29
N GLY A 97 1.11 -0.52 -7.72
CA GLY A 97 -0.27 -0.58 -8.21
C GLY A 97 -0.42 -1.51 -9.42
N LEU A 98 0.53 -1.45 -10.35
CA LEU A 98 0.56 -2.32 -11.52
C LEU A 98 0.73 -3.79 -11.13
N GLU A 99 1.71 -4.10 -10.28
CA GLU A 99 1.96 -5.47 -9.83
C GLU A 99 0.78 -6.03 -9.01
N VAL A 100 0.15 -5.22 -8.16
CA VAL A 100 -1.09 -5.59 -7.46
C VAL A 100 -2.21 -5.91 -8.45
N ALA A 101 -2.38 -5.11 -9.51
CA ALA A 101 -3.41 -5.36 -10.52
C ALA A 101 -3.16 -6.66 -11.31
N ARG A 102 -1.90 -6.99 -11.60
CA ARG A 102 -1.50 -8.25 -12.27
C ARG A 102 -1.88 -9.51 -11.49
N LEU A 103 -2.10 -9.42 -10.17
CA LEU A 103 -2.59 -10.56 -9.38
C LEU A 103 -4.01 -10.99 -9.75
N PHE A 104 -4.83 -10.08 -10.30
CA PHE A 104 -6.26 -10.30 -10.52
C PHE A 104 -6.68 -10.26 -11.99
N LEU A 105 -5.93 -9.56 -12.83
CA LEU A 105 -6.26 -9.37 -14.23
C LEU A 105 -5.56 -10.42 -15.10
N SER A 106 -6.31 -11.09 -15.97
CA SER A 106 -5.73 -11.92 -17.03
C SER A 106 -4.98 -11.03 -18.02
N GLY A 107 -3.74 -11.40 -18.37
CA GLY A 107 -2.91 -10.61 -19.29
C GLY A 107 -3.61 -10.36 -20.63
N GLY A 108 -3.65 -9.10 -21.07
CA GLY A 108 -4.19 -8.73 -22.39
C GLY A 108 -4.80 -7.34 -22.50
N ALA A 109 -5.20 -6.70 -21.39
CA ALA A 109 -5.69 -5.33 -21.38
C ALA A 109 -4.65 -4.36 -20.79
N PRO A 110 -4.51 -3.13 -21.36
CA PRO A 110 -3.67 -2.09 -20.76
C PRO A 110 -4.20 -1.74 -19.36
N ILE A 111 -3.34 -1.86 -18.36
CA ILE A 111 -3.71 -1.60 -16.95
C ILE A 111 -3.57 -0.11 -16.62
N VAL A 112 -2.58 0.57 -17.20
CA VAL A 112 -2.35 2.02 -17.06
C VAL A 112 -1.93 2.59 -18.42
N VAL A 113 -2.49 3.75 -18.78
CA VAL A 113 -2.01 4.57 -19.89
C VAL A 113 -1.58 5.91 -19.30
N THR A 114 -0.31 6.28 -19.46
CA THR A 114 0.22 7.58 -19.05
C THR A 114 0.36 8.44 -20.30
N GLU A 115 -0.54 9.39 -20.51
CA GLU A 115 -0.39 10.39 -21.58
C GLU A 115 0.36 11.61 -21.06
N SER A 116 1.54 11.87 -21.61
CA SER A 116 2.29 13.11 -21.35
C SER A 116 2.13 14.08 -22.51
N ARG A 117 2.11 15.38 -22.24
CA ARG A 117 2.11 16.42 -23.31
C ARG A 117 3.51 16.70 -23.87
N SER A 118 4.53 15.99 -23.38
CA SER A 118 5.93 16.16 -23.77
C SER A 118 6.32 15.07 -24.78
N PRO A 119 7.00 15.41 -25.89
CA PRO A 119 7.31 14.45 -26.96
C PRO A 119 8.41 13.43 -26.59
N THR A 120 8.74 13.29 -25.31
CA THR A 120 9.76 12.36 -24.84
C THR A 120 9.20 11.61 -23.63
N GLU A 121 9.11 10.29 -23.80
CA GLU A 121 8.75 9.27 -22.80
C GLU A 121 7.27 8.92 -22.68
N ASP A 122 6.68 8.46 -23.78
CA ASP A 122 5.73 7.35 -23.71
C ASP A 122 6.51 6.09 -23.28
N VAL A 123 6.62 5.86 -21.98
CA VAL A 123 7.07 4.56 -21.46
C VAL A 123 5.83 3.68 -21.34
N PRO A 124 5.68 2.63 -22.16
CA PRO A 124 4.61 1.66 -21.94
C PRO A 124 4.89 0.92 -20.63
N LEU A 125 3.91 0.95 -19.71
CA LEU A 125 3.89 0.18 -18.45
C LEU A 125 3.07 -1.10 -18.61
#